data_AF-A0A953UNG6-F1
#
_entry.id   AF-A0A953UNG6-F1
#
_cell.length_a   1.000
_cell.length_b   1.000
_cell.length_c   1.000
_cell.angle_alpha   90.00
_cell.angle_beta   90.00
_cell.angle_gamma   90.00
#
_symmetry.space_group_name_H-M   'P 1'
#
loop_
_entity.id
_entity.type
_entity.pdbx_description
1 polymer ?
#
loop_
_entity_poly.entity_id
_entity_poly.type
_entity_poly.pdbx_seq_one_letter_code
_entity_poly.pdbx_strand_id
1 'polypeptide(L)'
;MTEALLKKAARDLTQQEAFDLFIFLVEQDEISVVDPIKTNDAGEVTSLKPGRQVKIQTTIAGVDFFKARGINPGANGSAGATQMASFTPTPAFAVVLYRLANWLSSEWQITRIVYGGIGAGGGANATDCHMTGHCVDFYGATTQGGQDFDVRRDWWTRTVYRKDNGKPHASNGWDRWSNDTNTYFRLAISNDAQDQVPAQFFSDVYEFVTEQCTLGPDIADDLFRNGHPLRPGTVMHPDYPVAGVPGVVAGRRGHNDHIHFQLGNAYE
;
A
#
# COMPACT_ATOMS: atom_id res chain seq x y z
N MET A 1 -15.94 -16.15 -16.12
CA MET A 1 -15.84 -14.72 -15.72
C MET A 1 -15.41 -13.88 -16.91
N THR A 2 -15.88 -12.65 -17.08
CA THR A 2 -15.56 -11.83 -18.25
C THR A 2 -14.18 -11.16 -18.08
N GLU A 3 -13.37 -11.18 -19.14
CA GLU A 3 -12.07 -10.48 -19.23
C GLU A 3 -12.16 -8.99 -18.81
N ALA A 4 -13.34 -8.40 -18.93
CA ALA A 4 -13.65 -7.05 -18.49
C ALA A 4 -13.39 -6.82 -16.98
N LEU A 5 -13.71 -7.77 -16.10
CA LEU A 5 -13.52 -7.59 -14.65
C LEU A 5 -12.04 -7.60 -14.26
N LEU A 6 -11.21 -8.36 -14.98
CA LEU A 6 -9.76 -8.39 -14.73
C LEU A 6 -9.09 -7.06 -15.07
N LYS A 7 -9.60 -6.35 -16.08
CA LYS A 7 -9.06 -5.07 -16.57
C LYS A 7 -9.60 -3.84 -15.85
N LYS A 8 -10.77 -3.94 -15.22
CA LYS A 8 -11.42 -2.82 -14.53
C LYS A 8 -10.71 -2.52 -13.22
N ALA A 9 -10.27 -1.27 -12.97
CA ALA A 9 -9.59 -0.88 -11.73
C ALA A 9 -10.41 -1.23 -10.48
N ALA A 10 -9.74 -1.59 -9.39
CA ALA A 10 -10.42 -2.15 -8.22
C ALA A 10 -11.43 -1.16 -7.59
N ARG A 11 -11.10 0.14 -7.61
CA ARG A 11 -11.97 1.26 -7.19
C ARG A 11 -13.30 1.33 -7.94
N ASP A 12 -13.36 0.80 -9.15
CA ASP A 12 -14.53 0.85 -10.01
C ASP A 12 -15.40 -0.40 -9.86
N LEU A 13 -14.89 -1.47 -9.22
CA LEU A 13 -15.65 -2.70 -9.00
C LEU A 13 -16.73 -2.46 -7.95
N THR A 14 -17.95 -2.93 -8.25
CA THR A 14 -18.95 -3.10 -7.20
C THR A 14 -18.49 -4.17 -6.21
N GLN A 15 -19.05 -4.15 -4.99
CA GLN A 15 -18.75 -5.20 -3.99
C GLN A 15 -19.04 -6.61 -4.52
N GLN A 16 -20.07 -6.77 -5.36
CA GLN A 16 -20.39 -8.05 -5.98
C GLN A 16 -19.38 -8.43 -7.06
N GLU A 17 -19.04 -7.52 -7.98
CA GLU A 17 -18.03 -7.77 -9.02
C GLU A 17 -16.67 -8.14 -8.40
N ALA A 18 -16.28 -7.44 -7.33
CA ALA A 18 -15.06 -7.71 -6.61
C ALA A 18 -15.09 -9.05 -5.87
N PHE A 19 -16.25 -9.44 -5.32
CA PHE A 19 -16.44 -10.75 -4.72
C PHE A 19 -16.37 -11.89 -5.76
N ASP A 20 -17.01 -11.72 -6.91
CA ASP A 20 -16.99 -12.72 -7.98
C ASP A 20 -15.56 -12.90 -8.53
N LEU A 21 -14.83 -11.79 -8.73
CA LEU A 21 -13.42 -11.81 -9.09
C LEU A 21 -12.55 -12.47 -8.01
N PHE A 22 -12.79 -12.17 -6.75
CA PHE A 22 -12.11 -12.84 -5.65
C PHE A 22 -12.34 -14.35 -5.67
N ILE A 23 -13.58 -14.82 -5.82
CA ILE A 23 -13.89 -16.26 -5.87
C ILE A 23 -13.18 -16.92 -7.07
N PHE A 24 -13.20 -16.29 -8.24
CA PHE A 24 -12.45 -16.78 -9.38
C PHE A 24 -10.95 -16.89 -9.11
N LEU A 25 -10.33 -15.89 -8.46
CA LEU A 25 -8.90 -15.94 -8.10
C LEU A 25 -8.61 -17.06 -7.10
N VAL A 26 -9.57 -17.40 -6.23
CA VAL A 26 -9.48 -18.59 -5.38
C VAL A 26 -9.55 -19.88 -6.19
N GLU A 27 -10.45 -19.97 -7.17
CA GLU A 27 -10.56 -21.13 -8.05
C GLU A 27 -9.34 -21.33 -8.97
N GLN A 28 -8.55 -20.27 -9.20
CA GLN A 28 -7.29 -20.32 -9.96
C GLN A 28 -6.05 -20.54 -9.09
N ASP A 29 -6.22 -20.77 -7.78
CA ASP A 29 -5.11 -20.89 -6.81
C ASP A 29 -4.21 -19.63 -6.71
N GLU A 30 -4.69 -18.47 -7.19
CA GLU A 30 -3.98 -17.18 -7.11
C GLU A 30 -4.14 -16.54 -5.71
N ILE A 31 -5.25 -16.84 -5.04
CA ILE A 31 -5.53 -16.47 -3.65
C ILE A 31 -5.99 -17.72 -2.90
N SER A 32 -5.40 -18.03 -1.75
CA SER A 32 -5.88 -19.13 -0.90
C SER A 32 -6.65 -18.64 0.31
N VAL A 33 -7.89 -19.09 0.47
CA VAL A 33 -8.67 -18.88 1.71
C VAL A 33 -8.23 -19.86 2.80
N VAL A 34 -8.27 -19.42 4.06
CA VAL A 34 -7.94 -20.29 5.21
C VAL A 34 -9.10 -21.22 5.55
N ASP A 35 -10.32 -20.67 5.52
CA ASP A 35 -11.52 -21.42 5.86
C ASP A 35 -12.15 -22.04 4.59
N PRO A 36 -12.67 -23.27 4.64
CA PRO A 36 -13.28 -23.91 3.47
C PRO A 36 -14.46 -23.12 2.89
N ILE A 37 -14.51 -23.03 1.57
CA ILE A 37 -15.67 -22.49 0.85
C ILE A 37 -16.82 -23.48 0.96
N LYS A 38 -17.98 -23.01 1.44
CA LYS A 38 -19.22 -23.79 1.53
C LYS A 38 -20.21 -23.28 0.49
N THR A 39 -20.84 -24.20 -0.24
CA THR A 39 -21.90 -23.89 -1.19
C THR A 39 -23.23 -24.47 -0.72
N ASN A 40 -24.35 -23.86 -1.14
CA ASN A 40 -25.67 -24.49 -1.00
C ASN A 40 -25.92 -25.49 -2.14
N ASP A 41 -27.10 -26.12 -2.14
CA ASP A 41 -27.51 -27.09 -3.17
C ASP A 41 -27.62 -26.50 -4.58
N ALA A 42 -27.73 -25.16 -4.69
CA ALA A 42 -27.72 -24.43 -5.96
C ALA A 42 -26.31 -24.07 -6.43
N GLY A 43 -25.26 -24.45 -5.68
CA GLY A 43 -23.87 -24.13 -6.00
C GLY A 43 -23.43 -22.73 -5.57
N GLU A 44 -24.28 -21.96 -4.88
CA GLU A 44 -23.95 -20.59 -4.46
C GLU A 44 -23.07 -20.60 -3.21
N VAL A 45 -22.05 -19.75 -3.19
CA VAL A 45 -21.17 -19.58 -2.03
C VAL A 45 -21.93 -18.98 -0.84
N THR A 46 -21.92 -19.70 0.29
CA THR A 46 -22.62 -19.32 1.53
C THR A 46 -21.68 -18.92 2.66
N SER A 47 -20.44 -19.44 2.69
CA SER A 47 -19.47 -19.16 3.75
C SER A 47 -18.83 -17.78 3.68
N LEU A 48 -18.83 -17.15 2.50
CA LEU A 48 -18.24 -15.84 2.23
C LEU A 48 -19.30 -14.90 1.68
N LYS A 49 -19.11 -13.59 1.87
CA LYS A 49 -20.06 -12.56 1.42
C LYS A 49 -19.35 -11.33 0.85
N PRO A 50 -19.94 -10.66 -0.15
CA PRO A 50 -19.47 -9.36 -0.62
C PRO A 50 -19.26 -8.35 0.53
N GLY A 51 -18.17 -7.58 0.47
CA GLY A 51 -17.84 -6.55 1.45
C GLY A 51 -17.55 -7.02 2.88
N ARG A 52 -17.52 -8.34 3.14
CA ARG A 52 -17.18 -8.90 4.46
C ARG A 52 -15.76 -9.44 4.45
N GLN A 53 -15.00 -9.16 5.51
CA GLN A 53 -13.63 -9.64 5.63
C GLN A 53 -13.55 -11.16 5.47
N VAL A 54 -12.52 -11.61 4.78
CA VAL A 54 -12.23 -13.02 4.52
C VAL A 54 -10.81 -13.32 4.98
N LYS A 55 -10.61 -14.43 5.66
CA LYS A 55 -9.27 -14.85 6.09
C LYS A 55 -8.55 -15.57 4.95
N ILE A 56 -7.45 -14.99 4.48
CA ILE A 56 -6.64 -15.54 3.39
C ILE A 56 -5.21 -15.79 3.84
N GLN A 57 -4.53 -16.72 3.15
CA GLN A 57 -3.11 -16.96 3.32
C GLN A 57 -2.30 -15.75 2.85
N THR A 58 -1.04 -15.67 3.28
CA THR A 58 -0.16 -14.53 3.02
C THR A 58 0.69 -14.68 1.76
N THR A 59 0.47 -15.73 0.97
CA THR A 59 1.04 -15.85 -0.37
C THR A 59 -0.06 -15.56 -1.37
N ILE A 60 0.14 -14.57 -2.24
CA ILE A 60 -0.83 -14.15 -3.26
C ILE A 60 -0.09 -14.01 -4.59
N ALA A 61 -0.60 -14.62 -5.67
CA ALA A 61 0.05 -14.63 -6.97
C ALA A 61 1.53 -15.07 -6.92
N GLY A 62 1.84 -16.04 -6.05
CA GLY A 62 3.22 -16.52 -5.83
C GLY A 62 4.14 -15.56 -5.08
N VAL A 63 3.65 -14.41 -4.60
CA VAL A 63 4.41 -13.43 -3.82
C VAL A 63 4.08 -13.54 -2.35
N ASP A 64 5.11 -13.63 -1.50
CA ASP A 64 4.92 -13.75 -0.05
C ASP A 64 4.77 -12.38 0.64
N PHE A 65 3.79 -12.27 1.53
CA PHE A 65 3.54 -11.09 2.35
C PHE A 65 4.07 -11.29 3.78
N PHE A 66 5.03 -10.45 4.15
CA PHE A 66 5.67 -10.46 5.46
C PHE A 66 5.18 -9.27 6.30
N LYS A 67 4.78 -9.53 7.54
CA LYS A 67 4.32 -8.48 8.45
C LYS A 67 5.52 -7.75 9.07
N ALA A 68 5.57 -6.44 8.91
CA ALA A 68 6.53 -5.54 9.55
C ALA A 68 6.48 -5.69 11.09
N ARG A 69 7.62 -5.46 11.75
CA ARG A 69 7.75 -5.57 13.21
C ARG A 69 8.02 -4.23 13.86
N GLY A 70 7.44 -4.05 15.05
CA GLY A 70 7.67 -2.89 15.90
C GLY A 70 6.44 -2.00 16.04
N ILE A 71 6.62 -0.87 16.69
CA ILE A 71 5.59 0.18 16.80
C ILE A 71 5.62 0.95 15.49
N ASN A 72 4.47 1.09 14.83
CA ASN A 72 4.28 2.01 13.70
C ASN A 72 3.94 3.40 14.26
N PRO A 73 4.63 4.48 13.84
CA PRO A 73 5.84 4.52 13.02
C PRO A 73 7.08 4.11 13.81
N GLY A 74 8.02 3.40 13.17
CA GLY A 74 9.10 2.69 13.84
C GLY A 74 10.46 2.82 13.17
N ALA A 75 11.53 2.60 13.95
CA ALA A 75 12.89 2.65 13.43
C ALA A 75 13.22 1.53 12.44
N ASN A 76 12.40 0.48 12.39
CA ASN A 76 12.76 -0.78 11.76
C ASN A 76 12.35 -0.86 10.29
N GLY A 77 11.37 -0.08 9.82
CA GLY A 77 10.85 -0.25 8.46
C GLY A 77 10.47 -1.71 8.19
N SER A 78 11.04 -2.30 7.14
CA SER A 78 10.88 -3.70 6.78
C SER A 78 11.77 -4.69 7.57
N ALA A 79 12.71 -4.19 8.37
CA ALA A 79 13.69 -5.02 9.07
C ALA A 79 13.03 -5.96 10.07
N GLY A 80 13.43 -7.24 10.00
CA GLY A 80 12.90 -8.28 10.88
C GLY A 80 11.44 -8.66 10.61
N ALA A 81 10.85 -8.23 9.49
CA ALA A 81 9.50 -8.64 9.11
C ALA A 81 9.37 -10.16 9.09
N THR A 82 8.18 -10.66 9.44
CA THR A 82 7.92 -12.09 9.54
C THR A 82 6.67 -12.51 8.83
N GLN A 83 6.73 -13.67 8.19
CA GLN A 83 5.58 -14.28 7.56
C GLN A 83 4.54 -14.64 8.61
N MET A 84 3.32 -14.13 8.41
CA MET A 84 2.15 -14.54 9.17
C MET A 84 1.43 -15.64 8.41
N ALA A 85 0.66 -16.48 9.10
CA ALA A 85 -0.14 -17.50 8.42
C ALA A 85 -1.30 -16.91 7.60
N SER A 86 -1.83 -15.74 8.00
CA SER A 86 -2.98 -15.12 7.34
C SER A 86 -3.17 -13.65 7.74
N PHE A 87 -3.98 -12.93 6.95
CA PHE A 87 -4.61 -11.64 7.29
C PHE A 87 -6.06 -11.61 6.76
N THR A 88 -6.86 -10.59 7.11
CA THR A 88 -8.31 -10.58 6.82
C THR A 88 -8.79 -9.33 6.05
N PRO A 89 -8.46 -9.19 4.75
CA PRO A 89 -8.95 -8.09 3.94
C PRO A 89 -10.42 -8.32 3.56
N THR A 90 -11.10 -7.31 3.03
CA THR A 90 -12.33 -7.54 2.27
C THR A 90 -12.01 -8.15 0.89
N PRO A 91 -12.95 -8.83 0.22
CA PRO A 91 -12.74 -9.38 -1.12
C PRO A 91 -12.22 -8.34 -2.12
N ALA A 92 -12.77 -7.12 -2.07
CA ALA A 92 -12.32 -6.04 -2.94
C ALA A 92 -10.87 -5.62 -2.66
N PHE A 93 -10.46 -5.56 -1.39
CA PHE A 93 -9.09 -5.26 -1.06
C PHE A 93 -8.13 -6.44 -1.32
N ALA A 94 -8.59 -7.68 -1.20
CA ALA A 94 -7.85 -8.86 -1.63
C ALA A 94 -7.51 -8.81 -3.13
N VAL A 95 -8.44 -8.33 -3.97
CA VAL A 95 -8.20 -8.09 -5.40
C VAL A 95 -7.12 -7.04 -5.62
N VAL A 96 -7.10 -5.95 -4.83
CA VAL A 96 -6.01 -4.94 -4.89
C VAL A 96 -4.67 -5.60 -4.57
N LEU A 97 -4.59 -6.39 -3.49
CA LEU A 97 -3.37 -7.07 -3.08
C LEU A 97 -2.88 -8.07 -4.13
N TYR A 98 -3.80 -8.83 -4.75
CA TYR A 98 -3.49 -9.71 -5.88
C TYR A 98 -2.90 -8.95 -7.06
N ARG A 99 -3.56 -7.86 -7.49
CA ARG A 99 -3.08 -7.08 -8.62
C ARG A 99 -1.72 -6.47 -8.34
N LEU A 100 -1.50 -5.97 -7.12
CA LEU A 100 -0.21 -5.43 -6.69
C LEU A 100 0.87 -6.50 -6.74
N ALA A 101 0.61 -7.67 -6.16
CA ALA A 101 1.54 -8.80 -6.15
C ALA A 101 1.90 -9.26 -7.58
N ASN A 102 0.88 -9.49 -8.41
CA ASN A 102 1.07 -9.94 -9.79
C ASN A 102 1.84 -8.90 -10.62
N TRP A 103 1.48 -7.62 -10.52
CA TRP A 103 2.16 -6.52 -11.23
C TRP A 103 3.61 -6.32 -10.74
N LEU A 104 3.85 -6.29 -9.43
CA LEU A 104 5.21 -6.19 -8.89
C LEU A 104 6.07 -7.40 -9.25
N SER A 105 5.48 -8.59 -9.29
CA SER A 105 6.17 -9.80 -9.77
C SER A 105 6.54 -9.68 -11.25
N SER A 106 5.63 -9.19 -12.12
CA SER A 106 5.90 -9.06 -13.55
C SER A 106 6.89 -7.96 -13.90
N GLU A 107 6.72 -6.76 -13.33
CA GLU A 107 7.52 -5.59 -13.69
C GLU A 107 8.85 -5.51 -12.93
N TRP A 108 8.85 -5.94 -11.67
CA TRP A 108 9.97 -5.77 -10.75
C TRP A 108 10.57 -7.09 -10.26
N GLN A 109 10.05 -8.23 -10.70
CA GLN A 109 10.47 -9.56 -10.24
C GLN A 109 10.39 -9.69 -8.71
N ILE A 110 9.39 -9.05 -8.08
CA ILE A 110 9.19 -9.12 -6.65
C ILE A 110 8.72 -10.52 -6.24
N THR A 111 9.39 -11.08 -5.23
CA THR A 111 9.01 -12.35 -4.60
C THR A 111 8.47 -12.17 -3.18
N ARG A 112 8.70 -11.00 -2.57
CA ARG A 112 8.23 -10.69 -1.22
C ARG A 112 7.79 -9.24 -1.10
N ILE A 113 6.65 -9.02 -0.46
CA ILE A 113 6.13 -7.71 -0.05
C ILE A 113 6.15 -7.63 1.47
N VAL A 114 6.50 -6.47 2.03
CA VAL A 114 6.43 -6.22 3.48
C VAL A 114 5.28 -5.27 3.77
N TYR A 115 4.39 -5.70 4.66
CA TYR A 115 3.14 -5.02 4.98
C TYR A 115 2.99 -4.74 6.47
N GLY A 116 2.21 -3.72 6.84
CA GLY A 116 1.80 -3.43 8.22
C GLY A 116 0.38 -3.88 8.53
N GLY A 117 -0.56 -2.95 8.65
CA GLY A 117 -1.95 -3.27 8.98
C GLY A 117 -2.74 -3.77 7.77
N ILE A 118 -3.29 -4.99 7.82
CA ILE A 118 -4.35 -5.48 6.92
C ILE A 118 -5.31 -6.34 7.74
N GLY A 119 -6.54 -5.89 7.95
CA GLY A 119 -7.59 -6.63 8.64
C GLY A 119 -7.19 -7.13 10.04
N ALA A 120 -6.88 -6.23 10.96
CA ALA A 120 -6.37 -6.62 12.30
C ALA A 120 -7.47 -6.84 13.37
N GLY A 121 -8.74 -6.54 13.08
CA GLY A 121 -9.83 -6.72 14.05
C GLY A 121 -11.19 -6.41 13.45
N GLY A 122 -12.01 -7.45 13.26
CA GLY A 122 -13.41 -7.31 12.85
C GLY A 122 -14.35 -7.01 14.02
N GLY A 123 -15.54 -6.49 13.71
CA GLY A 123 -16.62 -6.25 14.69
C GLY A 123 -17.08 -4.79 14.73
N ALA A 124 -18.10 -4.51 15.55
CA ALA A 124 -18.72 -3.19 15.67
C ALA A 124 -17.78 -2.08 16.20
N ASN A 125 -16.61 -2.46 16.72
CA ASN A 125 -15.61 -1.55 17.29
C ASN A 125 -14.41 -1.31 16.36
N ALA A 126 -14.48 -1.75 15.10
CA ALA A 126 -13.44 -1.44 14.11
C ALA A 126 -13.56 0.05 13.73
N THR A 127 -12.58 0.84 14.16
CA THR A 127 -12.60 2.32 14.01
C THR A 127 -11.72 2.83 12.89
N ASP A 128 -10.90 1.98 12.26
CA ASP A 128 -10.03 2.39 11.16
C ASP A 128 -10.06 1.40 9.97
N CYS A 129 -9.49 1.84 8.84
CA CYS A 129 -9.46 1.05 7.62
C CYS A 129 -8.63 -0.24 7.75
N HIS A 130 -7.63 -0.27 8.64
CA HIS A 130 -6.78 -1.45 8.85
C HIS A 130 -7.54 -2.51 9.62
N MET A 131 -8.38 -2.13 10.57
CA MET A 131 -9.25 -3.04 11.29
C MET A 131 -10.31 -3.65 10.36
N THR A 132 -10.89 -2.84 9.48
CA THR A 132 -11.96 -3.26 8.55
C THR A 132 -11.46 -3.96 7.28
N GLY A 133 -10.15 -3.98 7.03
CA GLY A 133 -9.54 -4.71 5.92
C GLY A 133 -9.68 -4.02 4.56
N HIS A 134 -9.70 -2.68 4.54
CA HIS A 134 -9.80 -1.86 3.32
C HIS A 134 -8.51 -1.13 2.95
N CYS A 135 -7.44 -1.32 3.73
CA CYS A 135 -6.18 -0.61 3.52
C CYS A 135 -4.97 -1.47 3.92
N VAL A 136 -3.80 -1.01 3.48
CA VAL A 136 -2.51 -1.60 3.79
C VAL A 136 -1.47 -0.51 4.02
N ASP A 137 -0.55 -0.79 4.95
CA ASP A 137 0.72 -0.10 5.03
C ASP A 137 1.76 -0.90 4.25
N PHE A 138 2.23 -0.40 3.12
CA PHE A 138 3.29 -1.01 2.32
C PHE A 138 4.66 -0.47 2.77
N TYR A 139 5.49 -1.33 3.36
CA TYR A 139 6.81 -0.96 3.88
C TYR A 139 7.91 -1.11 2.84
N GLY A 140 7.69 -1.91 1.80
CA GLY A 140 8.73 -2.27 0.84
C GLY A 140 8.52 -3.63 0.20
N ALA A 141 9.49 -4.04 -0.61
CA ALA A 141 9.47 -5.31 -1.33
C ALA A 141 10.89 -5.82 -1.63
N THR A 142 11.02 -7.13 -1.88
CA THR A 142 12.28 -7.78 -2.26
C THR A 142 12.12 -8.47 -3.61
N THR A 143 13.06 -8.22 -4.51
CA THR A 143 13.16 -8.86 -5.82
C THR A 143 13.73 -10.29 -5.72
N GLN A 144 13.52 -11.11 -6.74
CA GLN A 144 14.15 -12.42 -6.88
C GLN A 144 15.68 -12.36 -6.83
N GLY A 145 16.28 -11.25 -7.31
CA GLY A 145 17.73 -11.00 -7.27
C GLY A 145 18.26 -10.53 -5.91
N GLY A 146 17.40 -10.38 -4.90
CA GLY A 146 17.79 -9.94 -3.56
C GLY A 146 17.92 -8.43 -3.39
N GLN A 147 17.55 -7.63 -4.40
CA GLN A 147 17.39 -6.18 -4.21
C GLN A 147 16.17 -5.93 -3.32
N ASP A 148 16.40 -5.24 -2.21
CA ASP A 148 15.37 -4.79 -1.29
C ASP A 148 15.02 -3.33 -1.57
N PHE A 149 13.73 -3.00 -1.53
CA PHE A 149 13.20 -1.66 -1.44
C PHE A 149 12.55 -1.49 -0.07
N ASP A 150 12.90 -0.42 0.64
CA ASP A 150 12.38 -0.13 1.97
C ASP A 150 12.02 1.35 2.08
N VAL A 151 10.76 1.66 2.36
CA VAL A 151 10.26 3.04 2.38
C VAL A 151 11.00 3.88 3.43
N ARG A 152 11.38 3.29 4.57
CA ARG A 152 12.13 4.04 5.56
C ARG A 152 13.54 4.38 5.07
N ARG A 153 14.30 3.37 4.66
CA ARG A 153 15.72 3.43 4.27
C ARG A 153 15.94 4.17 2.95
N ASP A 154 15.07 3.94 1.99
CA ASP A 154 15.24 4.40 0.62
C ASP A 154 14.38 5.62 0.30
N TRP A 155 13.48 6.02 1.20
CA TRP A 155 12.69 7.24 1.04
C TRP A 155 12.80 8.17 2.25
N TRP A 156 12.33 7.79 3.43
CA TRP A 156 12.27 8.73 4.56
C TRP A 156 13.61 9.22 5.10
N THR A 157 14.63 8.37 5.15
CA THR A 157 15.96 8.75 5.65
C THR A 157 16.77 9.54 4.63
N ARG A 158 16.30 9.58 3.37
CA ARG A 158 16.98 10.29 2.29
C ARG A 158 16.89 11.80 2.48
N THR A 159 17.94 12.48 2.03
CA THR A 159 18.07 13.94 2.09
C THR A 159 16.89 14.58 1.36
N VAL A 160 16.29 15.58 1.99
CA VAL A 160 15.34 16.46 1.31
C VAL A 160 16.13 17.57 0.65
N TYR A 161 15.95 17.79 -0.64
CA TYR A 161 16.53 18.92 -1.37
C TYR A 161 15.46 19.98 -1.58
N ARG A 162 15.87 21.26 -1.54
CA ARG A 162 14.98 22.35 -1.91
C ARG A 162 14.86 22.40 -3.42
N LYS A 163 13.63 22.42 -3.94
CA LYS A 163 13.37 22.43 -5.39
C LYS A 163 13.91 23.69 -6.10
N ASP A 164 13.98 24.82 -5.40
CA ASP A 164 14.38 26.12 -5.96
C ASP A 164 15.88 26.23 -6.27
N ASN A 165 16.73 25.57 -5.49
CA ASN A 165 18.18 25.75 -5.55
C ASN A 165 18.99 24.44 -5.42
N GLY A 166 18.33 23.30 -5.25
CA GLY A 166 18.97 21.99 -5.14
C GLY A 166 19.85 21.80 -3.89
N LYS A 167 19.80 22.71 -2.92
CA LYS A 167 20.56 22.58 -1.66
C LYS A 167 19.78 21.69 -0.67
N PRO A 168 20.49 20.99 0.23
CA PRO A 168 19.84 20.24 1.31
C PRO A 168 18.92 21.14 2.14
N HIS A 169 17.74 20.62 2.45
CA HIS A 169 16.79 21.22 3.38
C HIS A 169 17.19 20.93 4.83
N ALA A 170 16.92 21.88 5.72
CA ALA A 170 17.25 21.75 7.14
C ALA A 170 16.17 20.91 7.85
N SER A 171 16.49 19.66 8.18
CA SER A 171 15.61 18.80 8.98
C SER A 171 15.73 19.12 10.48
N ASN A 172 14.61 19.03 11.19
CA ASN A 172 14.56 19.12 12.66
C ASN A 172 14.44 17.73 13.34
N GLY A 173 14.73 16.65 12.60
CA GLY A 173 14.78 15.27 13.08
C GLY A 173 13.42 14.57 13.18
N TRP A 174 12.38 15.26 13.64
CA TRP A 174 11.01 14.71 13.71
C TRP A 174 10.20 14.95 12.44
N ASP A 175 10.57 15.97 11.67
CA ASP A 175 10.05 16.26 10.34
C ASP A 175 11.20 16.56 9.37
N ARG A 176 11.19 15.90 8.21
CA ARG A 176 12.19 16.08 7.16
C ARG A 176 11.93 17.33 6.32
N TRP A 177 10.68 17.80 6.26
CA TRP A 177 10.27 19.03 5.56
C TRP A 177 10.16 20.25 6.49
N SER A 178 10.24 20.04 7.82
CA SER A 178 10.06 21.08 8.83
C SER A 178 8.83 21.97 8.54
N ASN A 179 8.99 23.29 8.40
CA ASN A 179 7.91 24.26 8.22
C ASN A 179 7.69 24.63 6.74
N ASP A 180 8.15 23.81 5.79
CA ASP A 180 7.92 24.09 4.37
C ASP A 180 6.42 24.10 4.05
N THR A 181 6.02 25.10 3.26
CA THR A 181 4.65 25.26 2.80
C THR A 181 4.26 24.26 1.71
N ASN A 182 5.26 23.73 1.00
CA ASN A 182 5.09 22.70 -0.02
C ASN A 182 6.06 21.54 0.23
N THR A 183 5.54 20.33 0.10
CA THR A 183 6.35 19.10 0.04
C THR A 183 6.36 18.58 -1.39
N TYR A 184 7.35 17.77 -1.70
CA TYR A 184 7.56 17.16 -3.02
C TYR A 184 7.86 15.68 -2.83
N PHE A 185 7.70 14.87 -3.86
CA PHE A 185 8.31 13.56 -3.85
C PHE A 185 9.84 13.73 -3.85
N ARG A 186 10.48 13.56 -2.70
CA ARG A 186 11.88 13.96 -2.51
C ARG A 186 12.84 13.19 -3.41
N LEU A 187 12.50 11.94 -3.74
CA LEU A 187 13.34 11.10 -4.58
C LEU A 187 13.34 11.58 -6.04
N ALA A 188 12.23 12.14 -6.53
CA ALA A 188 12.16 12.75 -7.86
C ALA A 188 13.02 14.01 -8.01
N ILE A 189 13.33 14.69 -6.89
CA ILE A 189 14.17 15.91 -6.89
C ILE A 189 15.54 15.67 -6.26
N SER A 190 15.91 14.41 -6.00
CA SER A 190 17.19 14.08 -5.38
C SER A 190 18.35 14.30 -6.34
N ASN A 191 19.46 14.80 -5.82
CA ASN A 191 20.72 14.91 -6.54
C ASN A 191 21.62 13.66 -6.36
N ASP A 192 21.19 12.70 -5.52
CA ASP A 192 21.98 11.51 -5.23
C ASP A 192 21.65 10.38 -6.22
N ALA A 193 22.65 9.88 -6.94
CA ALA A 193 22.47 8.83 -7.93
C ALA A 193 21.87 7.52 -7.35
N GLN A 194 22.13 7.23 -6.07
CA GLN A 194 21.57 6.06 -5.39
C GLN A 194 20.03 6.10 -5.24
N ASP A 195 19.43 7.28 -5.42
CA ASP A 195 17.97 7.46 -5.28
C ASP A 195 17.20 7.17 -6.56
N GLN A 196 17.87 7.04 -7.70
CA GLN A 196 17.20 6.90 -9.00
C GLN A 196 16.35 5.64 -9.08
N VAL A 197 16.88 4.50 -8.64
CA VAL A 197 16.15 3.22 -8.71
C VAL A 197 15.00 3.17 -7.68
N PRO A 198 15.19 3.56 -6.40
CA PRO A 198 14.08 3.74 -5.47
C PRO A 198 13.03 4.77 -5.92
N ALA A 199 13.45 5.88 -6.55
CA ALA A 199 12.53 6.89 -7.08
C ALA A 199 11.59 6.28 -8.11
N GLN A 200 12.15 5.52 -9.06
CA GLN A 200 11.38 4.82 -10.08
C GLN A 200 10.43 3.81 -9.45
N PHE A 201 10.93 2.95 -8.57
CA PHE A 201 10.13 1.93 -7.88
C PHE A 201 8.95 2.52 -7.12
N PHE A 202 9.18 3.51 -6.24
CA PHE A 202 8.10 4.08 -5.45
C PHE A 202 7.16 4.98 -6.26
N SER A 203 7.63 5.59 -7.35
CA SER A 203 6.74 6.28 -8.29
C SER A 203 5.81 5.30 -9.00
N ASP A 204 6.31 4.16 -9.43
CA ASP A 204 5.49 3.14 -10.09
C ASP A 204 4.48 2.52 -9.11
N VAL A 205 4.89 2.29 -7.86
CA VAL A 205 3.95 1.87 -6.80
C VAL A 205 2.87 2.94 -6.57
N TYR A 206 3.24 4.23 -6.53
CA TYR A 206 2.29 5.34 -6.36
C TYR A 206 1.28 5.40 -7.51
N GLU A 207 1.74 5.27 -8.75
CA GLU A 207 0.90 5.23 -9.95
C GLU A 207 -0.07 4.03 -9.90
N PHE A 208 0.45 2.84 -9.60
CA PHE A 208 -0.38 1.65 -9.45
C PHE A 208 -1.48 1.84 -8.40
N VAL A 209 -1.14 2.31 -7.19
CA VAL A 209 -2.13 2.42 -6.11
C VAL A 209 -3.12 3.56 -6.36
N THR A 210 -2.70 4.65 -7.00
CA THR A 210 -3.64 5.70 -7.40
C THR A 210 -4.61 5.19 -8.46
N GLU A 211 -4.17 4.38 -9.43
CA GLU A 211 -5.05 3.71 -10.39
C GLU A 211 -6.01 2.72 -9.72
N GLN A 212 -5.52 1.88 -8.81
CA GLN A 212 -6.36 0.83 -8.23
C GLN A 212 -7.28 1.30 -7.12
N CYS A 213 -6.90 2.30 -6.34
CA CYS A 213 -7.52 2.60 -5.04
C CYS A 213 -8.15 3.99 -4.94
N THR A 214 -7.54 4.99 -5.58
CA THR A 214 -7.89 6.39 -5.34
C THR A 214 -9.12 6.82 -6.15
N LEU A 215 -10.09 7.40 -5.44
CA LEU A 215 -11.27 8.11 -5.98
C LEU A 215 -11.19 9.63 -5.80
N GLY A 216 -10.11 10.12 -5.17
CA GLY A 216 -10.02 11.45 -4.57
C GLY A 216 -8.90 12.35 -5.08
N PRO A 217 -8.54 13.40 -4.33
CA PRO A 217 -7.74 14.53 -4.80
C PRO A 217 -6.22 14.28 -4.73
N ASP A 218 -5.73 13.05 -4.82
CA ASP A 218 -4.28 12.79 -4.86
C ASP A 218 -3.62 13.48 -6.05
N ILE A 219 -2.33 13.84 -5.96
CA ILE A 219 -1.62 14.45 -7.10
C ILE A 219 -1.60 13.47 -8.29
N ALA A 220 -1.63 14.01 -9.51
CA ALA A 220 -1.43 13.19 -10.70
C ALA A 220 -0.04 12.52 -10.68
N ASP A 221 0.03 11.31 -11.21
CA ASP A 221 1.20 10.44 -11.30
C ASP A 221 2.38 11.11 -12.02
N ASP A 222 2.12 11.77 -13.15
CA ASP A 222 3.13 12.50 -13.91
C ASP A 222 3.71 13.66 -13.08
N LEU A 223 2.86 14.39 -12.38
CA LEU A 223 3.25 15.49 -11.50
C LEU A 223 4.04 14.97 -10.28
N PHE A 224 3.63 13.84 -9.70
CA PHE A 224 4.35 13.17 -8.61
C PHE A 224 5.76 12.79 -9.04
N ARG A 225 5.89 12.08 -10.18
CA ARG A 225 7.15 11.61 -10.76
C ARG A 225 8.09 12.75 -11.13
N ASN A 226 7.53 13.89 -11.54
CA ASN A 226 8.29 15.11 -11.87
C ASN A 226 8.50 16.05 -10.67
N GLY A 227 8.21 15.57 -9.44
CA GLY A 227 8.48 16.30 -8.21
C GLY A 227 7.71 17.60 -8.07
N HIS A 228 6.46 17.68 -8.52
CA HIS A 228 5.58 18.83 -8.31
C HIS A 228 5.08 18.92 -6.86
N PRO A 229 4.59 20.10 -6.41
CA PRO A 229 4.04 20.25 -5.07
C PRO A 229 2.93 19.23 -4.80
N LEU A 230 3.09 18.46 -3.72
CA LEU A 230 2.13 17.44 -3.32
C LEU A 230 0.87 18.07 -2.72
N ARG A 231 -0.27 17.37 -2.88
CA ARG A 231 -1.55 17.74 -2.27
C ARG A 231 -2.07 16.61 -1.38
N PRO A 232 -2.83 16.91 -0.30
CA PRO A 232 -3.45 15.89 0.53
C PRO A 232 -4.36 14.98 -0.30
N GLY A 233 -4.47 13.71 0.11
CA GLY A 233 -5.20 12.69 -0.62
C GLY A 233 -5.27 11.37 0.15
N THR A 234 -5.61 10.30 -0.56
CA THR A 234 -5.85 8.96 -0.02
C THR A 234 -4.59 8.10 0.06
N VAL A 235 -3.52 8.48 -0.64
CA VAL A 235 -2.22 7.80 -0.58
C VAL A 235 -1.30 8.60 0.33
N MET A 236 -1.01 8.07 1.52
CA MET A 236 -0.15 8.72 2.50
C MET A 236 1.23 8.08 2.52
N HIS A 237 2.28 8.88 2.60
CA HIS A 237 3.66 8.44 2.41
C HIS A 237 4.64 9.40 3.11
N PRO A 238 5.98 9.15 3.09
CA PRO A 238 6.95 9.93 3.86
C PRO A 238 7.06 11.43 3.50
N ASP A 239 6.47 11.84 2.39
CA ASP A 239 6.43 13.22 1.90
C ASP A 239 5.03 13.82 1.90
N TYR A 240 4.04 13.13 2.49
CA TYR A 240 2.66 13.61 2.51
C TYR A 240 2.58 15.06 3.01
N PRO A 241 1.83 15.97 2.36
CA PRO A 241 1.94 17.41 2.62
C PRO A 241 1.39 17.84 3.99
N VAL A 242 0.53 17.04 4.60
CA VAL A 242 0.06 17.29 5.96
C VAL A 242 1.13 16.84 6.95
N ALA A 243 1.75 17.82 7.61
CA ALA A 243 2.67 17.55 8.71
C ALA A 243 1.94 16.81 9.84
N GLY A 244 2.65 15.90 10.52
CA GLY A 244 2.17 15.41 11.82
C GLY A 244 2.28 16.52 12.87
N VAL A 245 1.38 16.52 13.85
CA VAL A 245 1.49 17.42 15.01
C VAL A 245 2.38 16.76 16.08
N PRO A 246 3.23 17.49 16.82
CA PRO A 246 3.91 16.94 18.00
C PRO A 246 2.94 16.21 18.93
N GLY A 247 3.31 15.03 19.40
CA GLY A 247 2.43 14.17 20.21
C GLY A 247 1.36 13.38 19.44
N VAL A 248 1.09 13.70 18.16
CA VAL A 248 0.12 12.98 17.31
C VAL A 248 0.84 12.24 16.18
N VAL A 249 0.49 10.97 16.00
CA VAL A 249 0.99 10.13 14.90
C VAL A 249 -0.03 10.18 13.77
N ALA A 250 0.13 11.15 12.87
CA ALA A 250 -0.75 11.36 11.71
C ALA A 250 0.02 12.00 10.56
N GLY A 251 -0.60 12.02 9.36
CA GLY A 251 -0.02 12.61 8.15
C GLY A 251 1.38 12.06 7.88
N ARG A 252 2.30 12.91 7.45
CA ARG A 252 3.69 12.54 7.16
C ARG A 252 4.39 11.78 8.29
N ARG A 253 4.14 12.15 9.56
CA ARG A 253 4.79 11.51 10.71
C ARG A 253 4.32 10.07 10.91
N GLY A 254 3.03 9.84 10.68
CA GLY A 254 2.43 8.51 10.74
C GLY A 254 2.95 7.58 9.65
N HIS A 255 3.34 8.14 8.50
CA HIS A 255 3.68 7.38 7.29
C HIS A 255 5.16 7.51 6.92
N ASN A 256 6.03 7.54 7.93
CA ASN A 256 7.46 7.77 7.71
C ASN A 256 8.25 6.52 7.30
N ASP A 257 7.64 5.35 7.32
CA ASP A 257 8.29 4.07 7.05
C ASP A 257 7.46 3.16 6.14
N HIS A 258 6.34 3.67 5.60
CA HIS A 258 5.46 2.96 4.70
C HIS A 258 4.67 3.91 3.80
N ILE A 259 4.08 3.35 2.74
CA ILE A 259 3.05 3.97 1.91
C ILE A 259 1.73 3.36 2.34
N HIS A 260 0.83 4.18 2.86
CA HIS A 260 -0.53 3.79 3.15
C HIS A 260 -1.42 4.05 1.94
N PHE A 261 -2.21 3.06 1.56
CA PHE A 261 -3.26 3.22 0.56
C PHE A 261 -4.46 2.34 0.89
N GLN A 262 -5.61 2.79 0.41
CA GLN A 262 -6.88 2.22 0.80
C GLN A 262 -7.92 2.29 -0.30
N LEU A 263 -8.79 1.30 -0.37
CA LEU A 263 -9.86 1.24 -1.36
C LEU A 263 -11.09 2.01 -0.85
N GLY A 264 -11.48 3.05 -1.59
CA GLY A 264 -12.58 3.95 -1.21
C GLY A 264 -12.10 5.14 -0.37
N ASN A 265 -13.05 5.95 0.11
CA ASN A 265 -12.72 7.14 0.91
C ASN A 265 -12.15 6.75 2.27
N ALA A 266 -11.23 7.57 2.80
CA ALA A 266 -10.76 7.44 4.17
C ALA A 266 -11.98 7.38 5.08
N TYR A 267 -12.08 6.32 5.88
CA TYR A 267 -12.98 6.35 7.02
C TYR A 267 -12.40 7.42 7.95
N GLU A 268 -12.95 8.64 7.88
CA GLU A 268 -12.75 9.69 8.89
C GLU A 268 -13.58 9.39 10.13
#